data_AF-A0A7M7HGD1-F1
#
_entry.id   AF-A0A7M7HGD1-F1
#
_cell.length_a   1.000
_cell.length_b   1.000
_cell.length_c   1.000
_cell.angle_alpha   90.00
_cell.angle_beta   90.00
_cell.angle_gamma   90.00
#
_symmetry.space_group_name_H-M   'P 1'
#
loop_
_entity.id
_entity.type
_entity.pdbx_description
1 polymer ?
#
loop_
_entity_poly.entity_id
_entity_poly.type
_entity_poly.pdbx_seq_one_letter_code
_entity_poly.pdbx_strand_id
1 'polypeptide(L)'
;MASKFPGEKDEKVELRTRKGHDMTWSCDIHGESIKFYCKEHEIPLCHPCATKDHQKPCHLENIEDVILERRRKLDVKQPEIEEMKKQQKALDYKLESIAASASNHLQSVNDDLQTAFENKLKSVKEKEERAIRSINEEADEEIQIINEKREGRIKSCHEEAEQQQLILKESQAKVESDTKTISEVIPKKIKYLKNKNQHAISTLDKIDSKIKRITQEDKTLVNETPQVLESLDEHLSLNVHQDVSDCLERIQSEVLRVKFVEGEVGGEHYGRIDGYISKWELVKSIRIPPIVDYPRMCGLISDNEICVREARSNHTYVTNISNGRTQKVIEGDGNVCITSCAPIDSNVIVCGKWRRGFTGDSLDGCITLYDRQWKVIRDISIPTNSCYYNVYVDVDRDGMILAGQRDQSNIYVINPADGKIVNTITMQGKVMMGGIQALSSGDIVVKTCDKAFPVISRSGEEKAVIHSDEWCKSWCRVDKLTDTVYTTYVDTERNICAVDQVSCDGIIEAKRIVEYEDSCHLLYYINSCLATHSGNLVACDGDNFFVFEKSFIV
;
A
#
# COMPACT_ATOMS: atom_id res chain seq x y z
N MET A 1 9.63 -81.52 57.62
CA MET A 1 11.00 -82.00 57.31
C MET A 1 11.93 -81.34 58.33
N ALA A 2 12.14 -81.98 59.47
CA ALA A 2 13.29 -82.83 59.78
C ALA A 2 14.55 -82.05 60.22
N SER A 3 14.78 -82.06 61.55
CA SER A 3 16.09 -82.16 62.23
C SER A 3 17.07 -80.98 62.08
N LYS A 4 17.80 -80.47 63.08
CA LYS A 4 18.42 -81.06 64.28
C LYS A 4 18.59 -79.94 65.31
N PHE A 5 18.20 -80.20 66.55
CA PHE A 5 18.73 -79.50 67.71
C PHE A 5 20.11 -80.10 68.04
N PRO A 6 21.18 -79.30 68.23
CA PRO A 6 22.33 -79.73 69.00
C PRO A 6 22.03 -79.54 70.49
N GLY A 7 22.09 -80.65 71.23
CA GLY A 7 21.81 -80.70 72.66
C GLY A 7 22.72 -79.82 73.50
N GLU A 8 22.13 -79.25 74.54
CA GLU A 8 22.79 -78.76 75.75
C GLU A 8 23.75 -79.83 76.24
N LYS A 9 25.04 -79.60 76.05
CA LYS A 9 26.06 -80.27 76.84
C LYS A 9 26.13 -79.50 78.14
N ASP A 10 25.66 -80.14 79.21
CA ASP A 10 26.10 -79.87 80.57
C ASP A 10 27.63 -79.93 80.60
N GLU A 11 28.29 -78.78 80.41
CA GLU A 11 29.66 -78.61 80.82
C GLU A 11 29.67 -78.62 82.34
N LYS A 12 29.76 -79.85 82.87
CA LYS A 12 30.34 -80.12 84.18
C LYS A 12 31.58 -79.25 84.30
N VAL A 13 31.46 -78.21 85.11
CA VAL A 13 32.58 -77.47 85.65
C VAL A 13 33.39 -78.49 86.47
N GLU A 14 34.35 -79.13 85.80
CA GLU A 14 35.42 -79.86 86.46
C GLU A 14 36.15 -78.83 87.33
N LEU A 15 35.80 -78.81 88.62
CA LEU A 15 36.64 -78.25 89.65
C LEU A 15 37.98 -78.99 89.58
N ARG A 16 38.91 -78.45 88.80
CA ARG A 16 40.30 -78.88 88.81
C ARG A 16 40.84 -78.62 90.21
N THR A 17 40.79 -79.66 91.05
CA THR A 17 41.68 -79.82 92.20
C THR A 17 43.09 -79.76 91.66
N ARG A 18 43.70 -78.56 91.69
CA ARG A 18 45.09 -78.39 91.31
C ARG A 18 45.96 -79.09 92.35
N LYS A 19 46.51 -80.21 91.92
CA LYS A 19 47.71 -80.86 92.43
C LYS A 19 48.77 -79.81 92.79
N GLY A 20 49.33 -79.96 93.98
CA GLY A 20 50.59 -79.36 94.38
C GLY A 20 50.52 -77.86 94.59
N HIS A 21 50.37 -77.45 95.84
CA HIS A 21 51.10 -76.27 96.29
C HIS A 21 52.58 -76.60 96.15
N ASP A 22 53.15 -76.30 94.98
CA ASP A 22 54.60 -76.32 94.79
C ASP A 22 55.15 -75.06 95.46
N MET A 23 55.31 -75.14 96.78
CA MET A 23 55.94 -74.12 97.60
C MET A 23 57.46 -74.21 97.47
N THR A 24 57.95 -74.13 96.23
CA THR A 24 59.38 -73.95 95.91
C THR A 24 59.80 -72.49 96.02
N TRP A 25 58.93 -71.63 96.55
CA TRP A 25 59.28 -70.25 96.84
C TRP A 25 60.18 -70.17 98.05
N SER A 26 61.48 -70.15 97.80
CA SER A 26 62.52 -69.92 98.79
C SER A 26 62.85 -68.44 98.87
N CYS A 27 63.25 -67.97 100.05
CA CYS A 27 63.86 -66.66 100.22
C CYS A 27 65.20 -66.62 99.48
N ASP A 28 65.37 -65.62 98.62
CA ASP A 28 66.58 -65.44 97.81
C ASP A 28 67.87 -65.32 98.65
N ILE A 29 67.76 -64.94 99.93
CA ILE A 29 68.88 -64.79 100.86
C ILE A 29 69.20 -66.10 101.60
N HIS A 30 68.17 -66.80 102.10
CA HIS A 30 68.34 -67.92 103.03
C HIS A 30 68.08 -69.30 102.40
N GLY A 31 67.53 -69.36 101.19
CA GLY A 31 67.12 -70.60 100.54
C GLY A 31 65.94 -71.32 101.23
N GLU A 32 65.39 -70.75 102.31
CA GLU A 32 64.27 -71.33 103.06
C GLU A 32 62.92 -70.94 102.48
N SER A 33 61.92 -71.83 102.59
CA SER A 33 60.56 -71.56 102.15
C SER A 33 60.00 -70.27 102.76
N ILE A 34 59.47 -69.39 101.92
CA ILE A 34 58.68 -68.23 102.33
C ILE A 34 57.46 -68.72 103.11
N LYS A 35 57.24 -68.15 104.30
CA LYS A 35 56.09 -68.49 105.16
C LYS A 35 55.30 -67.27 105.61
N PHE A 36 55.91 -66.08 105.54
CA PHE A 36 55.33 -64.86 106.04
C PHE A 36 55.22 -63.81 104.94
N TYR A 37 54.35 -62.84 105.13
CA TYR A 37 54.24 -61.64 104.33
C TYR A 37 54.34 -60.45 105.27
N CYS A 38 55.28 -59.55 105.05
CA CYS A 38 55.32 -58.29 105.78
C CYS A 38 54.36 -57.31 105.11
N LYS A 39 53.36 -56.85 105.87
CA LYS A 39 52.34 -55.94 105.36
C LYS A 39 52.90 -54.56 105.05
N GLU A 40 53.78 -54.04 105.91
CA GLU A 40 54.35 -52.69 105.78
C GLU A 40 55.32 -52.59 104.60
N HIS A 41 56.10 -53.63 104.37
CA HIS A 41 57.05 -53.69 103.26
C HIS A 41 56.45 -54.31 102.00
N GLU A 42 55.22 -54.81 102.09
CA GLU A 42 54.50 -55.52 101.04
C GLU A 42 55.27 -56.68 100.41
N ILE A 43 56.18 -57.31 101.16
CA ILE A 43 57.07 -58.36 100.66
C ILE A 43 56.92 -59.70 101.40
N PRO A 44 57.14 -60.82 100.69
CA PRO A 44 57.17 -62.17 101.23
C PRO A 44 58.50 -62.47 101.94
N LEU A 45 58.46 -63.17 103.08
CA LEU A 45 59.60 -63.45 103.94
C LEU A 45 59.69 -64.93 104.36
N CYS A 46 60.91 -65.46 104.47
CA CYS A 46 61.17 -66.74 105.16
C CYS A 46 61.26 -66.56 106.68
N HIS A 47 61.32 -67.66 107.42
CA HIS A 47 61.37 -67.62 108.88
C HIS A 47 62.60 -66.87 109.44
N PRO A 48 63.83 -67.02 108.90
CA PRO A 48 65.00 -66.22 109.29
C PRO A 48 64.83 -64.72 109.05
N CYS A 49 64.35 -64.31 107.87
CA CYS A 49 64.11 -62.89 107.58
C CYS A 49 63.04 -62.31 108.53
N ALA A 50 61.96 -63.07 108.72
CA ALA A 50 60.88 -62.71 109.64
C ALA A 50 61.38 -62.50 111.08
N THR A 51 62.36 -63.30 111.53
CA THR A 51 62.83 -63.29 112.92
C THR A 51 64.06 -62.42 113.18
N LYS A 52 64.93 -62.17 112.19
CA LYS A 52 66.10 -61.29 112.35
C LYS A 52 65.80 -59.84 112.01
N ASP A 53 65.24 -59.62 110.82
CA ASP A 53 65.13 -58.28 110.25
C ASP A 53 63.72 -57.68 110.46
N HIS A 54 62.75 -58.53 110.81
CA HIS A 54 61.35 -58.15 110.95
C HIS A 54 60.71 -58.51 112.33
N GLN A 55 61.52 -58.80 113.36
CA GLN A 55 61.05 -59.29 114.67
C GLN A 55 60.18 -58.31 115.45
N LYS A 56 60.33 -57.00 115.21
CA LYS A 56 59.47 -55.87 115.62
C LYS A 56 60.07 -54.58 115.03
N PRO A 57 59.28 -53.67 114.44
CA PRO A 57 57.82 -53.52 114.60
C PRO A 57 56.98 -54.07 113.42
N CYS A 58 57.53 -54.89 112.53
CA CYS A 58 56.82 -55.34 111.32
C CYS A 58 55.65 -56.29 111.61
N HIS A 59 54.53 -56.13 110.89
CA HIS A 59 53.38 -57.02 110.95
C HIS A 59 53.53 -58.13 109.91
N LEU A 60 53.70 -59.34 110.41
CA LEU A 60 53.92 -60.53 109.62
C LEU A 60 52.63 -61.34 109.56
N GLU A 61 52.04 -61.42 108.38
CA GLU A 61 50.89 -62.27 108.08
C GLU A 61 51.37 -63.59 107.48
N ASN A 62 50.55 -64.65 107.53
CA ASN A 62 50.85 -65.87 106.80
C ASN A 62 50.70 -65.60 105.29
N ILE A 63 51.71 -65.95 104.50
CA ILE A 63 51.70 -65.73 103.05
C ILE A 63 50.53 -66.46 102.35
N GLU A 64 50.11 -67.62 102.87
CA GLU A 64 48.98 -68.37 102.34
C GLU A 64 47.67 -67.58 102.44
N ASP A 65 47.45 -66.89 103.57
CA ASP A 65 46.24 -66.12 103.82
C ASP A 65 46.16 -64.90 102.88
N VAL A 66 47.28 -64.22 102.63
CA VAL A 66 47.35 -63.08 101.71
C VAL A 66 47.11 -63.52 100.26
N ILE A 67 47.65 -64.67 99.85
CA ILE A 67 47.41 -65.24 98.52
C ILE A 67 45.92 -65.59 98.36
N LEU A 68 45.31 -66.21 99.37
CA LEU A 68 43.89 -66.55 99.38
C LEU A 68 43.00 -65.31 99.29
N GLU A 69 43.31 -64.25 100.05
CA GLU A 69 42.53 -63.01 100.02
C GLU A 69 42.65 -62.29 98.67
N ARG A 70 43.87 -62.16 98.14
CA ARG A 70 44.09 -61.54 96.81
C ARG A 70 43.42 -62.35 95.70
N ARG A 71 43.45 -63.69 95.78
CA ARG A 71 42.75 -64.56 94.82
C ARG A 71 41.23 -64.39 94.92
N ARG A 72 40.64 -64.32 96.12
CA ARG A 72 39.20 -64.02 96.28
C ARG A 72 38.82 -62.67 95.67
N LYS A 73 39.63 -61.62 95.87
CA LYS A 73 39.38 -60.30 95.26
C LYS A 73 39.39 -60.37 93.73
N LEU A 74 40.28 -61.18 93.14
CA LEU A 74 40.32 -61.42 91.70
C LEU A 74 39.13 -62.26 91.21
N ASP A 75 38.75 -63.31 91.95
CA ASP A 75 37.62 -64.17 91.60
C ASP A 75 36.29 -63.39 91.58
N VAL A 76 36.14 -62.38 92.45
CA VAL A 76 34.96 -61.47 92.44
C VAL A 76 34.95 -60.53 91.23
N LYS A 77 36.13 -60.13 90.71
CA LYS A 77 36.23 -59.22 89.55
C LYS A 77 36.16 -59.90 88.19
N GLN A 78 36.49 -61.19 88.13
CA GLN A 78 36.38 -62.00 86.92
C GLN A 78 34.97 -61.94 86.25
N PRO A 79 33.85 -62.15 86.98
CA PRO A 79 32.52 -62.09 86.38
C PRO A 79 32.10 -60.67 85.94
N GLU A 80 32.52 -59.61 86.64
CA GLU A 80 32.25 -58.22 86.22
C GLU A 80 32.90 -57.91 84.86
N ILE A 81 34.13 -58.39 84.64
CA ILE A 81 34.85 -58.22 83.37
C ILE A 81 34.17 -58.99 82.23
N GLU A 82 33.72 -60.23 82.49
CA GLU A 82 33.02 -61.02 81.46
C GLU A 82 31.65 -60.44 81.10
N GLU A 83 30.95 -59.82 82.04
CA GLU A 83 29.70 -59.11 81.76
C GLU A 83 29.94 -57.83 80.94
N MET A 84 30.96 -57.02 81.27
CA MET A 84 31.33 -55.87 80.45
C MET A 84 31.73 -56.27 79.02
N LYS A 85 32.46 -57.39 78.84
CA LYS A 85 32.78 -57.91 77.50
C LYS A 85 31.53 -58.27 76.70
N LYS A 86 30.51 -58.85 77.34
CA LYS A 86 29.23 -59.14 76.67
C LYS A 86 28.52 -57.85 76.25
N GLN A 87 28.51 -56.85 77.13
CA GLN A 87 27.91 -55.54 76.83
C GLN A 87 28.62 -54.82 75.68
N GLN A 88 29.96 -54.84 75.66
CA GLN A 88 30.75 -54.29 74.54
C GLN A 88 30.47 -55.01 73.23
N LYS A 89 30.45 -56.35 73.21
CA LYS A 89 30.10 -57.12 72.00
C LYS A 89 28.68 -56.82 71.50
N ALA A 90 27.72 -56.66 72.40
CA ALA A 90 26.36 -56.29 72.04
C ALA A 90 26.26 -54.85 71.50
N LEU A 91 27.09 -53.94 71.99
CA LEU A 91 27.19 -52.57 71.48
C LEU A 91 27.84 -52.53 70.09
N ASP A 92 28.91 -53.30 69.87
CA ASP A 92 29.56 -53.42 68.56
C ASP A 92 28.57 -53.92 67.49
N TYR A 93 27.81 -54.98 67.80
CA TYR A 93 26.78 -55.49 66.88
C TYR A 93 25.71 -54.44 66.56
N LYS A 94 25.30 -53.62 67.55
CA LYS A 94 24.37 -52.52 67.34
C LYS A 94 24.96 -51.41 66.47
N LEU A 95 26.22 -51.04 66.68
CA LEU A 95 26.91 -50.03 65.88
C LEU A 95 27.05 -50.48 64.42
N GLU A 96 27.44 -51.73 64.18
CA GLU A 96 27.52 -52.30 62.83
C GLU A 96 26.14 -52.33 62.15
N SER A 97 25.11 -52.76 62.87
CA SER A 97 23.74 -52.76 62.35
C SER A 97 23.23 -51.35 62.02
N ILE A 98 23.54 -50.35 62.84
CA ILE A 98 23.16 -48.94 62.60
C ILE A 98 23.94 -48.39 61.41
N ALA A 99 25.24 -48.66 61.32
CA ALA A 99 26.08 -48.21 60.21
C ALA A 99 25.58 -48.79 58.87
N ALA A 100 25.26 -50.09 58.84
CA ALA A 100 24.69 -50.73 57.66
C ALA A 100 23.32 -50.14 57.29
N SER A 101 22.44 -49.93 58.28
CA SER A 101 21.12 -49.31 58.04
C SER A 101 21.24 -47.88 57.53
N ALA A 102 22.16 -47.08 58.08
CA ALA A 102 22.39 -45.70 57.68
C ALA A 102 22.97 -45.63 56.26
N SER A 103 23.94 -46.50 55.93
CA SER A 103 24.51 -46.59 54.59
C SER A 103 23.44 -46.96 53.55
N ASN A 104 22.59 -47.94 53.85
CA ASN A 104 21.50 -48.33 52.95
C ASN A 104 20.47 -47.21 52.77
N HIS A 105 20.13 -46.49 53.84
CA HIS A 105 19.22 -45.35 53.75
C HIS A 105 19.81 -44.21 52.93
N LEU A 106 21.08 -43.84 53.16
CA LEU A 106 21.76 -42.81 52.38
C LEU A 106 21.89 -43.20 50.90
N GLN A 107 22.13 -44.48 50.60
CA GLN A 107 22.13 -44.96 49.22
C GLN A 107 20.74 -44.80 48.58
N SER A 108 19.68 -45.23 49.26
CA SER A 108 18.29 -45.05 48.78
C SER A 108 17.97 -43.58 48.52
N VAL A 109 18.36 -42.68 49.43
CA VAL A 109 18.16 -41.23 49.26
C VAL A 109 18.92 -40.70 48.04
N ASN A 110 20.14 -41.19 47.81
CA ASN A 110 20.94 -40.81 46.64
C ASN A 110 20.32 -41.31 45.33
N ASP A 111 19.81 -42.54 45.32
CA ASP A 111 19.12 -43.13 44.17
C ASP A 111 17.81 -42.37 43.85
N ASP A 112 17.05 -42.00 44.89
CA ASP A 112 15.84 -41.16 44.77
C ASP A 112 16.18 -39.77 44.24
N LEU A 113 17.26 -39.16 44.73
CA LEU A 113 17.73 -37.85 44.28
C LEU A 113 18.14 -37.90 42.80
N GLN A 114 18.93 -38.90 42.41
CA GLN A 114 19.36 -39.08 41.03
C GLN A 114 18.15 -39.24 40.10
N THR A 115 17.21 -40.11 40.49
CA THR A 115 15.97 -40.34 39.73
C THR A 115 15.14 -39.06 39.61
N ALA A 116 15.03 -38.26 40.67
CA ALA A 116 14.31 -36.99 40.64
C ALA A 116 14.96 -35.97 39.70
N PHE A 117 16.29 -35.86 39.69
CA PHE A 117 17.02 -34.97 38.79
C PHE A 117 16.92 -35.42 37.32
N GLU A 118 17.07 -36.72 37.04
CA GLU A 118 16.94 -37.28 35.68
C GLU A 118 15.53 -37.04 35.12
N ASN A 119 14.49 -37.29 35.92
CA ASN A 119 13.11 -37.02 35.54
C ASN A 119 12.87 -35.53 35.26
N LYS A 120 13.46 -34.64 36.07
CA LYS A 120 13.31 -33.20 35.88
C LYS A 120 14.06 -32.70 34.64
N LEU A 121 15.26 -33.21 34.39
CA LEU A 121 16.03 -32.92 33.17
C LEU A 121 15.26 -33.37 31.92
N LYS A 122 14.69 -34.58 31.94
CA LYS A 122 13.84 -35.09 30.86
C LYS A 122 12.62 -34.21 30.64
N SER A 123 11.93 -33.82 31.71
CA SER A 123 10.76 -32.93 31.62
C SER A 123 11.10 -31.56 31.03
N VAL A 124 12.26 -30.99 31.38
CA VAL A 124 12.74 -29.72 30.80
C VAL A 124 13.01 -29.88 29.31
N LYS A 125 13.69 -30.95 28.90
CA LYS A 125 13.97 -31.23 27.48
C LYS A 125 12.69 -31.42 26.66
N GLU A 126 11.70 -32.16 27.20
CA GLU A 126 10.39 -32.32 26.55
C GLU A 126 9.59 -31.01 26.46
N LYS A 127 9.79 -30.07 27.39
CA LYS A 127 9.20 -28.73 27.31
C LYS A 127 9.87 -27.88 26.25
N GLU A 128 11.20 -27.92 26.18
CA GLU A 128 11.97 -27.23 25.13
C GLU A 128 11.58 -27.74 23.74
N GLU A 129 11.56 -29.06 23.52
CA GLU A 129 11.17 -29.66 22.24
C GLU A 129 9.73 -29.29 21.84
N ARG A 130 8.79 -29.24 22.82
CA ARG A 130 7.41 -28.79 22.55
C ARG A 130 7.35 -27.31 22.20
N ALA A 131 8.11 -26.46 22.90
CA ALA A 131 8.15 -25.03 22.60
C ALA A 131 8.72 -24.78 21.20
N ILE A 132 9.80 -25.47 20.82
CA ILE A 132 10.39 -25.37 19.48
C ILE A 132 9.38 -25.80 18.40
N ARG A 133 8.67 -26.91 18.60
CA ARG A 133 7.62 -27.35 17.65
C ARG A 133 6.52 -26.30 17.48
N SER A 134 6.02 -25.76 18.60
CA SER A 134 4.98 -24.72 18.56
C SER A 134 5.44 -23.45 17.83
N ILE A 135 6.69 -23.01 18.06
CA ILE A 135 7.26 -21.85 17.37
C ILE A 135 7.39 -22.10 15.87
N ASN A 136 7.81 -23.31 15.47
CA ASN A 136 7.95 -23.66 14.06
C ASN A 136 6.59 -23.74 13.36
N GLU A 137 5.58 -24.34 14.01
CA GLU A 137 4.20 -24.41 13.48
C GLU A 137 3.62 -23.00 13.27
N GLU A 138 3.79 -22.09 14.23
CA GLU A 138 3.38 -20.68 14.11
C GLU A 138 4.12 -19.96 12.95
N ALA A 139 5.43 -20.17 12.84
CA ALA A 139 6.22 -19.58 11.75
C ALA A 139 5.79 -20.09 10.37
N ASP A 140 5.51 -21.39 10.22
CA ASP A 140 5.06 -21.99 8.96
C ASP A 140 3.67 -21.47 8.53
N GLU A 141 2.74 -21.29 9.48
CA GLU A 141 1.43 -20.68 9.22
C GLU A 141 1.56 -19.23 8.75
N GLU A 142 2.42 -18.43 9.40
CA GLU A 142 2.68 -17.05 8.97
C GLU A 142 3.30 -16.99 7.57
N ILE A 143 4.27 -17.87 7.28
CA ILE A 143 4.89 -17.99 5.96
C ILE A 143 3.83 -18.35 4.90
N GLN A 144 2.90 -19.26 5.22
CA GLN A 144 1.81 -19.63 4.31
C GLN A 144 0.92 -18.42 3.99
N ILE A 145 0.47 -17.68 5.02
CA ILE A 145 -0.37 -16.48 4.83
C ILE A 145 0.35 -15.41 3.99
N ILE A 146 1.65 -15.21 4.22
CA ILE A 146 2.47 -14.27 3.44
C ILE A 146 2.57 -14.72 1.97
N ASN A 147 2.79 -16.01 1.71
CA ASN A 147 2.87 -16.56 0.37
C ASN A 147 1.54 -16.45 -0.39
N GLU A 148 0.42 -16.77 0.25
CA GLU A 148 -0.92 -16.62 -0.34
C GLU A 148 -1.21 -15.15 -0.70
N LYS A 149 -0.88 -14.21 0.20
CA LYS A 149 -1.00 -12.76 -0.08
C LYS A 149 -0.08 -12.33 -1.23
N ARG A 150 1.16 -12.84 -1.28
CA ARG A 150 2.12 -12.54 -2.35
C ARG A 150 1.61 -13.03 -3.71
N GLU A 151 1.15 -14.28 -3.79
CA GLU A 151 0.60 -14.85 -5.01
C GLU A 151 -0.66 -14.12 -5.48
N GLY A 152 -1.56 -13.77 -4.56
CA GLY A 152 -2.72 -12.94 -4.87
C GLY A 152 -2.35 -11.58 -5.46
N ARG A 153 -1.34 -10.90 -4.89
CA ARG A 153 -0.83 -9.63 -5.42
C ARG A 153 -0.17 -9.77 -6.79
N ILE A 154 0.60 -10.85 -7.02
CA ILE A 154 1.22 -11.13 -8.32
C ILE A 154 0.14 -11.36 -9.38
N LYS A 155 -0.91 -12.11 -9.03
CA LYS A 155 -2.04 -12.35 -9.94
C LYS A 155 -2.77 -11.06 -10.31
N SER A 156 -3.10 -10.21 -9.32
CA SER A 156 -3.70 -8.88 -9.57
C SER A 156 -2.83 -8.03 -10.49
N CYS A 157 -1.51 -7.98 -10.23
CA CYS A 157 -0.58 -7.23 -11.05
C CYS A 157 -0.50 -7.75 -12.50
N HIS A 158 -0.54 -9.07 -12.70
CA HIS A 158 -0.61 -9.65 -14.04
C HIS A 158 -1.93 -9.29 -14.75
N GLU A 159 -3.07 -9.39 -14.08
CA GLU A 159 -4.38 -9.02 -14.63
C GLU A 159 -4.43 -7.53 -15.02
N GLU A 160 -3.90 -6.64 -14.17
CA GLU A 160 -3.77 -5.21 -14.44
C GLU A 160 -2.88 -4.93 -15.67
N ALA A 161 -1.72 -5.60 -15.75
CA ALA A 161 -0.81 -5.44 -16.89
C ALA A 161 -1.41 -5.94 -18.21
N GLU A 162 -2.17 -7.04 -18.18
CA GLU A 162 -2.89 -7.55 -19.36
C GLU A 162 -3.98 -6.58 -19.83
N GLN A 163 -4.72 -5.98 -18.89
CA GLN A 163 -5.72 -4.95 -19.21
C GLN A 163 -5.08 -3.70 -19.84
N GLN A 164 -3.97 -3.22 -19.28
CA GLN A 164 -3.22 -2.10 -19.86
C GLN A 164 -2.70 -2.41 -21.27
N GLN A 165 -2.19 -3.62 -21.51
CA GLN A 165 -1.76 -4.02 -22.85
C GLN A 165 -2.91 -4.04 -23.86
N LEU A 166 -4.13 -4.40 -23.44
CA LEU A 166 -5.30 -4.40 -24.31
C LEU A 166 -5.70 -2.97 -24.69
N ILE A 167 -5.73 -2.05 -23.73
CA ILE A 167 -5.99 -0.62 -23.96
C ILE A 167 -4.96 -0.02 -24.94
N LEU A 168 -3.67 -0.34 -24.76
CA LEU A 168 -2.62 0.13 -25.67
C LEU A 168 -2.78 -0.41 -27.09
N LYS A 169 -3.17 -1.67 -27.26
CA LYS A 169 -3.44 -2.26 -28.58
C LYS A 169 -4.62 -1.61 -29.28
N GLU A 170 -5.70 -1.33 -28.54
CA GLU A 170 -6.87 -0.61 -29.07
C GLU A 170 -6.51 0.83 -29.49
N SER A 171 -5.73 1.53 -28.65
CA SER A 171 -5.21 2.87 -28.95
C SER A 171 -4.32 2.86 -30.20
N GLN A 172 -3.38 1.91 -30.31
CA GLN A 172 -2.53 1.76 -31.49
C GLN A 172 -3.37 1.53 -32.75
N ALA A 173 -4.35 0.63 -32.70
CA ALA A 173 -5.22 0.35 -33.84
C ALA A 173 -6.02 1.59 -34.27
N LYS A 174 -6.46 2.42 -33.32
CA LYS A 174 -7.11 3.72 -33.61
C LYS A 174 -6.17 4.66 -34.35
N VAL A 175 -4.95 4.87 -33.82
CA VAL A 175 -3.94 5.75 -34.43
C VAL A 175 -3.57 5.31 -35.85
N GLU A 176 -3.40 4.00 -36.07
CA GLU A 176 -3.13 3.44 -37.40
C GLU A 176 -4.30 3.66 -38.36
N SER A 177 -5.54 3.49 -37.88
CA SER A 177 -6.76 3.75 -38.65
C SER A 177 -6.91 5.23 -39.05
N ASP A 178 -6.65 6.15 -38.11
CA ASP A 178 -6.72 7.60 -38.35
C ASP A 178 -5.67 8.03 -39.37
N THR A 179 -4.42 7.56 -39.18
CA THR A 179 -3.31 7.82 -40.10
C THR A 179 -3.62 7.29 -41.49
N LYS A 180 -4.19 6.09 -41.60
CA LYS A 180 -4.61 5.51 -42.87
C LYS A 180 -5.69 6.36 -43.52
N THR A 181 -6.71 6.79 -42.78
CA THR A 181 -7.79 7.65 -43.29
C THR A 181 -7.25 8.95 -43.86
N ILE A 182 -6.36 9.64 -43.13
CA ILE A 182 -5.67 10.85 -43.61
C ILE A 182 -4.89 10.56 -44.90
N SER A 183 -4.12 9.47 -44.92
CA SER A 183 -3.31 9.07 -46.07
C SER A 183 -4.13 8.72 -47.33
N GLU A 184 -5.40 8.37 -47.18
CA GLU A 184 -6.30 8.08 -48.30
C GLU A 184 -7.03 9.33 -48.82
N VAL A 185 -7.39 10.27 -47.93
CA VAL A 185 -8.13 11.48 -48.30
C VAL A 185 -7.26 12.43 -49.12
N ILE A 186 -5.99 12.62 -48.73
CA ILE A 186 -5.08 13.58 -49.37
C ILE A 186 -4.84 13.25 -50.86
N PRO A 187 -4.46 12.03 -51.26
CA PRO A 187 -4.23 11.70 -52.67
C PRO A 187 -5.52 11.78 -53.51
N LYS A 188 -6.68 11.43 -52.93
CA LYS A 188 -7.99 11.56 -53.60
C LYS A 188 -8.28 13.02 -53.92
N LYS A 189 -8.07 13.93 -52.96
CA LYS A 189 -8.28 15.36 -53.15
C LYS A 189 -7.28 15.97 -54.13
N ILE A 190 -6.00 15.64 -54.02
CA ILE A 190 -4.96 16.07 -54.98
C ILE A 190 -5.29 15.60 -56.39
N LYS A 191 -5.73 14.35 -56.57
CA LYS A 191 -6.15 13.81 -57.87
C LYS A 191 -7.35 14.58 -58.44
N TYR A 192 -8.34 14.91 -57.61
CA TYR A 192 -9.48 15.73 -58.00
C TYR A 192 -9.03 17.12 -58.48
N LEU A 193 -8.19 17.81 -57.71
CA LEU A 193 -7.65 19.12 -58.08
C LEU A 193 -6.82 19.07 -59.37
N LYS A 194 -5.99 18.03 -59.54
CA LYS A 194 -5.23 17.78 -60.77
C LYS A 194 -6.15 17.64 -61.98
N ASN A 195 -7.23 16.88 -61.85
CA ASN A 195 -8.22 16.71 -62.93
C ASN A 195 -8.96 18.03 -63.24
N LYS A 196 -9.37 18.79 -62.21
CA LYS A 196 -10.01 20.11 -62.37
C LYS A 196 -9.08 21.07 -63.13
N ASN A 197 -7.80 21.11 -62.75
CA ASN A 197 -6.79 21.92 -63.43
C ASN A 197 -6.55 21.48 -64.88
N GLN A 198 -6.41 20.17 -65.13
CA GLN A 198 -6.19 19.64 -66.48
C GLN A 198 -7.39 19.93 -67.41
N HIS A 199 -8.62 19.87 -66.89
CA HIS A 199 -9.81 20.24 -67.65
C HIS A 199 -9.80 21.72 -68.05
N ALA A 200 -9.42 22.61 -67.12
CA ALA A 200 -9.29 24.04 -67.40
C ALA A 200 -8.24 24.30 -68.50
N ILE A 201 -7.05 23.69 -68.38
CA ILE A 201 -5.98 23.76 -69.40
C ILE A 201 -6.49 23.28 -70.76
N SER A 202 -7.12 22.09 -70.82
CA SER A 202 -7.64 21.54 -72.07
C SER A 202 -8.70 22.43 -72.72
N THR A 203 -9.49 23.15 -71.93
CA THR A 203 -10.50 24.07 -72.48
C THR A 203 -9.84 25.34 -73.03
N LEU A 204 -8.84 25.89 -72.33
CA LEU A 204 -8.05 27.01 -72.82
C LEU A 204 -7.30 26.65 -74.12
N ASP A 205 -6.71 25.45 -74.21
CA ASP A 205 -6.06 24.97 -75.44
C ASP A 205 -7.04 24.88 -76.63
N LYS A 206 -8.29 24.49 -76.38
CA LYS A 206 -9.35 24.47 -77.40
C LYS A 206 -9.74 25.88 -77.84
N ILE A 207 -9.83 26.82 -76.90
CA ILE A 207 -10.11 28.23 -77.20
C ILE A 207 -8.95 28.84 -78.01
N ASP A 208 -7.70 28.64 -77.59
CA ASP A 208 -6.51 29.08 -78.32
C ASP A 208 -6.45 28.49 -79.74
N SER A 209 -6.74 27.20 -79.90
CA SER A 209 -6.82 26.55 -81.22
C SER A 209 -7.92 27.18 -82.10
N LYS A 210 -9.08 27.52 -81.53
CA LYS A 210 -10.15 28.24 -82.25
C LYS A 210 -9.69 29.64 -82.65
N ILE A 211 -9.04 30.39 -81.75
CA ILE A 211 -8.50 31.73 -82.02
C ILE A 211 -7.50 31.67 -83.20
N LYS A 212 -6.56 30.72 -83.18
CA LYS A 212 -5.58 30.51 -84.25
C LYS A 212 -6.23 30.15 -85.60
N ARG A 213 -7.36 29.44 -85.59
CA ARG A 213 -8.12 29.10 -86.80
C ARG A 213 -8.86 30.32 -87.37
N ILE A 214 -9.62 31.04 -86.54
CA ILE A 214 -10.45 32.17 -87.03
C ILE A 214 -9.61 33.36 -87.52
N THR A 215 -8.37 33.47 -87.05
CA THR A 215 -7.42 34.51 -87.48
C THR A 215 -6.81 34.25 -88.86
N GLN A 216 -7.03 33.08 -89.47
CA GLN A 216 -6.51 32.74 -90.81
C GLN A 216 -7.44 33.15 -91.95
N GLU A 217 -8.75 33.36 -91.71
CA GLU A 217 -9.73 33.68 -92.75
C GLU A 217 -10.70 34.82 -92.30
N ASP A 218 -10.69 35.95 -93.03
CA ASP A 218 -11.49 37.16 -92.73
C ASP A 218 -13.00 36.88 -92.54
N LYS A 219 -13.54 35.89 -93.26
CA LYS A 219 -14.96 35.50 -93.18
C LYS A 219 -15.30 34.82 -91.85
N THR A 220 -14.40 33.99 -91.31
CA THR A 220 -14.59 33.32 -90.02
C THR A 220 -14.35 34.29 -88.86
N LEU A 221 -13.42 35.23 -89.04
CA LEU A 221 -13.13 36.30 -88.09
C LEU A 221 -14.37 37.13 -87.74
N VAL A 222 -15.18 37.53 -88.72
CA VAL A 222 -16.36 38.37 -88.46
C VAL A 222 -17.49 37.59 -87.78
N ASN A 223 -17.67 36.30 -88.13
CA ASN A 223 -18.84 35.53 -87.71
C ASN A 223 -18.64 34.77 -86.38
N GLU A 224 -17.43 34.32 -86.06
CA GLU A 224 -17.17 33.44 -84.90
C GLU A 224 -16.51 34.15 -83.71
N THR A 225 -15.88 35.32 -83.93
CA THR A 225 -15.17 36.06 -82.86
C THR A 225 -16.03 36.37 -81.65
N PRO A 226 -17.30 36.84 -81.77
CA PRO A 226 -18.12 37.13 -80.59
C PRO A 226 -18.33 35.90 -79.70
N GLN A 227 -18.57 34.72 -80.29
CA GLN A 227 -18.79 33.49 -79.53
C GLN A 227 -17.51 33.00 -78.84
N VAL A 228 -16.35 33.17 -79.48
CA VAL A 228 -15.06 32.79 -78.89
C VAL A 228 -14.68 33.73 -77.75
N LEU A 229 -14.98 35.03 -77.86
CA LEU A 229 -14.78 36.00 -76.79
C LEU A 229 -15.69 35.72 -75.59
N GLU A 230 -16.97 35.39 -75.82
CA GLU A 230 -17.92 35.03 -74.76
C GLU A 230 -17.47 33.76 -74.01
N SER A 231 -17.07 32.70 -74.72
CA SER A 231 -16.50 31.49 -74.10
C SER A 231 -15.20 31.74 -73.35
N LEU A 232 -14.36 32.68 -73.80
CA LEU A 232 -13.14 33.06 -73.11
C LEU A 232 -13.44 33.85 -71.83
N ASP A 233 -14.38 34.78 -71.89
CA ASP A 233 -14.80 35.59 -70.74
C ASP A 233 -15.46 34.73 -69.65
N GLU A 234 -16.32 33.79 -70.04
CA GLU A 234 -16.92 32.80 -69.12
C GLU A 234 -15.81 31.98 -68.40
N HIS A 235 -14.79 31.53 -69.14
CA HIS A 235 -13.69 30.75 -68.55
C HIS A 235 -12.70 31.56 -67.72
N LEU A 236 -12.48 32.84 -68.05
CA LEU A 236 -11.68 33.75 -67.25
C LEU A 236 -12.44 34.18 -65.97
N SER A 237 -13.77 34.22 -66.01
CA SER A 237 -14.62 34.49 -64.85
C SER A 237 -14.65 33.32 -63.86
N LEU A 238 -14.48 32.09 -64.35
CA LEU A 238 -14.27 30.89 -63.54
C LEU A 238 -12.82 30.93 -63.02
N ASN A 239 -12.61 31.47 -61.83
CA ASN A 239 -11.32 31.56 -61.11
C ASN A 239 -10.73 30.19 -60.71
N VAL A 240 -10.74 29.20 -61.60
CA VAL A 240 -10.32 27.81 -61.34
C VAL A 240 -8.88 27.73 -60.86
N HIS A 241 -7.98 28.57 -61.38
CA HIS A 241 -6.60 28.62 -60.92
C HIS A 241 -6.52 29.03 -59.44
N GLN A 242 -7.24 30.09 -59.05
CA GLN A 242 -7.26 30.57 -57.67
C GLN A 242 -7.89 29.50 -56.75
N ASP A 243 -9.03 28.93 -57.14
CA ASP A 243 -9.68 27.85 -56.39
C ASP A 243 -8.73 26.67 -56.13
N VAL A 244 -7.98 26.24 -57.16
CA VAL A 244 -7.05 25.11 -57.05
C VAL A 244 -5.86 25.48 -56.18
N SER A 245 -5.32 26.69 -56.34
CA SER A 245 -4.20 27.20 -55.53
C SER A 245 -4.58 27.28 -54.04
N ASP A 246 -5.73 27.90 -53.73
CA ASP A 246 -6.22 28.05 -52.36
C ASP A 246 -6.49 26.69 -51.71
N CYS A 247 -7.04 25.74 -52.47
CA CYS A 247 -7.24 24.38 -51.98
C CYS A 247 -5.91 23.65 -51.72
N LEU A 248 -4.89 23.83 -52.58
CA LEU A 248 -3.58 23.23 -52.39
C LEU A 248 -2.85 23.82 -51.18
N GLU A 249 -2.88 25.14 -51.00
CA GLU A 249 -2.31 25.82 -49.83
C GLU A 249 -2.98 25.36 -48.54
N ARG A 250 -4.31 25.21 -48.54
CA ARG A 250 -5.05 24.62 -47.41
C ARG A 250 -4.62 23.18 -47.13
N ILE A 251 -4.54 22.33 -48.14
CA ILE A 251 -4.07 20.94 -47.96
C ILE A 251 -2.66 20.94 -47.37
N GLN A 252 -1.75 21.74 -47.92
CA GLN A 252 -0.37 21.81 -47.46
C GLN A 252 -0.30 22.29 -46.00
N SER A 253 -1.04 23.34 -45.66
CA SER A 253 -1.11 23.87 -44.29
C SER A 253 -1.64 22.83 -43.30
N GLU A 254 -2.77 22.19 -43.61
CA GLU A 254 -3.39 21.21 -42.71
C GLU A 254 -2.52 19.95 -42.53
N VAL A 255 -1.92 19.44 -43.61
CA VAL A 255 -1.03 18.27 -43.55
C VAL A 255 0.22 18.56 -42.72
N LEU A 256 0.80 19.76 -42.83
CA LEU A 256 1.97 20.14 -42.04
C LEU A 256 1.67 20.26 -40.54
N ARG A 257 0.40 20.46 -40.17
CA ARG A 257 -0.04 20.52 -38.78
C ARG A 257 -0.34 19.16 -38.17
N VAL A 258 -0.62 18.14 -38.99
CA VAL A 258 -0.87 16.76 -38.53
C VAL A 258 0.36 16.26 -37.77
N LYS A 259 0.15 15.89 -36.50
CA LYS A 259 1.21 15.36 -35.63
C LYS A 259 0.64 14.26 -34.73
N PHE A 260 1.50 13.32 -34.36
CA PHE A 260 1.21 12.41 -33.26
C PHE A 260 1.48 13.14 -31.93
N VAL A 261 0.52 13.11 -31.02
CA VAL A 261 0.62 13.64 -29.67
C VAL A 261 0.49 12.49 -28.68
N GLU A 262 1.37 12.44 -27.71
CA GLU A 262 1.38 11.44 -26.64
C GLU A 262 1.67 12.09 -25.28
N GLY A 263 1.17 11.47 -24.22
CA GLY A 263 1.36 11.98 -22.87
C GLY A 263 0.61 11.15 -21.83
N GLU A 264 0.93 11.40 -20.56
CA GLU A 264 0.25 10.79 -19.43
C GLU A 264 -0.77 11.78 -18.83
N VAL A 265 -2.00 11.32 -18.63
CA VAL A 265 -3.06 12.11 -17.97
C VAL A 265 -3.81 11.22 -17.00
N GLY A 266 -3.90 11.62 -15.73
CA GLY A 266 -4.58 10.84 -14.71
C GLY A 266 -4.00 9.42 -14.56
N GLY A 267 -2.68 9.26 -14.65
CA GLY A 267 -1.99 7.97 -14.50
C GLY A 267 -2.11 7.01 -15.69
N GLU A 268 -2.74 7.42 -16.79
CA GLU A 268 -2.85 6.63 -18.01
C GLU A 268 -2.12 7.29 -19.17
N HIS A 269 -1.49 6.48 -20.03
CA HIS A 269 -0.77 6.95 -21.21
C HIS A 269 -1.68 6.94 -22.44
N TYR A 270 -1.73 8.06 -23.14
CA TYR A 270 -2.55 8.26 -24.33
C TYR A 270 -1.70 8.69 -25.51
N GLY A 271 -2.11 8.28 -26.70
CA GLY A 271 -1.49 8.67 -27.97
C GLY A 271 -2.56 8.82 -29.05
N ARG A 272 -2.51 9.91 -29.82
CA ARG A 272 -3.46 10.15 -30.93
C ARG A 272 -2.88 11.07 -32.01
N ILE A 273 -3.53 11.11 -33.17
CA ILE A 273 -3.20 12.08 -34.23
C ILE A 273 -3.99 13.37 -33.99
N ASP A 274 -3.31 14.52 -34.00
CA ASP A 274 -3.94 15.83 -33.79
C ASP A 274 -3.24 16.95 -34.61
N GLY A 275 -3.61 18.20 -34.35
CA GLY A 275 -2.98 19.43 -34.86
C GLY A 275 -3.66 20.04 -36.09
N TYR A 276 -4.45 19.27 -36.82
CA TYR A 276 -5.21 19.72 -37.99
C TYR A 276 -6.55 20.36 -37.59
N ILE A 277 -7.05 21.35 -38.34
CA ILE A 277 -8.41 21.88 -38.21
C ILE A 277 -9.34 20.99 -39.01
N SER A 278 -10.45 20.60 -38.40
CA SER A 278 -11.32 19.61 -39.00
C SER A 278 -12.75 19.73 -38.56
N LYS A 279 -13.61 19.01 -39.28
CA LYS A 279 -15.02 18.92 -38.93
C LYS A 279 -15.18 17.92 -37.81
N TRP A 280 -15.97 18.33 -36.83
CA TRP A 280 -16.43 17.46 -35.76
C TRP A 280 -17.73 16.80 -36.19
N GLU A 281 -17.78 15.48 -36.07
CA GLU A 281 -18.93 14.68 -36.46
C GLU A 281 -19.51 13.99 -35.23
N LEU A 282 -20.84 14.05 -35.10
CA LEU A 282 -21.54 13.34 -34.04
C LEU A 282 -21.47 11.83 -34.32
N VAL A 283 -20.69 11.11 -33.52
CA VAL A 283 -20.54 9.65 -33.67
C VAL A 283 -21.44 8.87 -32.72
N LYS A 284 -21.85 9.49 -31.61
CA LYS A 284 -22.69 8.83 -30.61
C LYS A 284 -23.60 9.81 -29.86
N SER A 285 -24.84 9.40 -29.63
CA SER A 285 -25.77 10.06 -28.71
C SER A 285 -26.19 9.07 -27.64
N ILE A 286 -26.06 9.47 -26.38
CA ILE A 286 -26.29 8.62 -25.20
C ILE A 286 -27.41 9.26 -24.40
N ARG A 287 -28.56 8.61 -24.37
CA ARG A 287 -29.71 9.10 -23.63
C ARG A 287 -29.45 9.07 -22.13
N ILE A 288 -29.65 10.21 -21.49
CA ILE A 288 -29.55 10.37 -20.05
C ILE A 288 -30.80 9.75 -19.41
N PRO A 289 -30.65 8.90 -18.38
CA PRO A 289 -31.81 8.34 -17.70
C PRO A 289 -32.71 9.45 -17.15
N PRO A 290 -34.05 9.37 -17.30
CA PRO A 290 -34.97 10.41 -16.83
C PRO A 290 -34.93 10.70 -15.31
N ILE A 291 -34.32 9.80 -14.53
CA ILE A 291 -34.08 10.00 -13.10
C ILE A 291 -33.00 11.07 -12.83
N VAL A 292 -32.14 11.36 -13.79
CA VAL A 292 -31.10 12.40 -13.68
C VAL A 292 -31.68 13.71 -14.22
N ASP A 293 -32.42 14.42 -13.38
CA ASP A 293 -33.03 15.70 -13.74
C ASP A 293 -32.00 16.85 -13.70
N TYR A 294 -31.89 17.59 -14.81
CA TYR A 294 -30.91 18.67 -15.00
C TYR A 294 -29.45 18.25 -14.75
N PRO A 295 -28.88 17.38 -15.62
CA PRO A 295 -27.52 16.88 -15.47
C PRO A 295 -26.48 18.01 -15.58
N ARG A 296 -25.49 17.97 -14.71
CA ARG A 296 -24.32 18.87 -14.64
C ARG A 296 -23.05 18.07 -14.82
N MET A 297 -22.30 18.30 -15.88
CA MET A 297 -21.00 17.66 -16.07
C MET A 297 -19.96 18.28 -15.12
N CYS A 298 -19.48 17.49 -14.17
CA CYS A 298 -18.49 17.90 -13.17
C CYS A 298 -17.04 17.72 -13.69
N GLY A 299 -16.81 16.75 -14.55
CA GLY A 299 -15.49 16.46 -15.12
C GLY A 299 -15.37 15.04 -15.64
N LEU A 300 -14.24 14.73 -16.27
CA LEU A 300 -13.85 13.37 -16.62
C LEU A 300 -13.25 12.70 -15.40
N ILE A 301 -13.46 11.39 -15.25
CA ILE A 301 -12.78 10.55 -14.24
C ILE A 301 -11.97 9.42 -14.88
N SER A 302 -12.16 9.22 -16.19
CA SER A 302 -11.33 8.42 -17.11
C SER A 302 -11.67 8.89 -18.53
N ASP A 303 -11.00 8.34 -19.54
CA ASP A 303 -11.32 8.67 -20.94
C ASP A 303 -12.77 8.36 -21.34
N ASN A 304 -13.34 7.32 -20.73
CA ASN A 304 -14.67 6.80 -21.07
C ASN A 304 -15.73 7.09 -20.01
N GLU A 305 -15.44 7.87 -18.97
CA GLU A 305 -16.38 8.10 -17.88
C GLU A 305 -16.43 9.56 -17.46
N ILE A 306 -17.65 10.05 -17.37
CA ILE A 306 -17.97 11.40 -16.94
C ILE A 306 -18.66 11.38 -15.58
N CYS A 307 -18.24 12.26 -14.68
CA CYS A 307 -18.94 12.53 -13.44
C CYS A 307 -20.05 13.56 -13.70
N VAL A 308 -21.27 13.21 -13.32
CA VAL A 308 -22.48 14.01 -13.56
C VAL A 308 -23.21 14.23 -12.24
N ARG A 309 -23.53 15.48 -11.94
CA ARG A 309 -24.39 15.82 -10.80
C ARG A 309 -25.80 16.14 -11.28
N GLU A 310 -26.80 15.59 -10.61
CA GLU A 310 -28.19 15.99 -10.77
C GLU A 310 -28.47 17.29 -9.98
N ALA A 311 -28.90 18.36 -10.64
CA ALA A 311 -28.93 19.68 -10.01
C ALA A 311 -30.03 19.85 -8.94
N ARG A 312 -31.11 19.05 -8.97
CA ARG A 312 -32.21 19.15 -8.01
C ARG A 312 -31.94 18.43 -6.69
N SER A 313 -31.42 17.21 -6.79
CA SER A 313 -31.19 16.32 -5.63
C SER A 313 -29.75 16.37 -5.12
N ASN A 314 -28.81 16.87 -5.92
CA ASN A 314 -27.36 16.76 -5.73
C ASN A 314 -26.82 15.31 -5.77
N HIS A 315 -27.60 14.33 -6.27
CA HIS A 315 -27.07 13.00 -6.55
C HIS A 315 -25.91 13.08 -7.54
N THR A 316 -24.89 12.25 -7.31
CA THR A 316 -23.77 12.09 -8.26
C THR A 316 -23.91 10.77 -8.99
N TYR A 317 -23.72 10.82 -10.29
CA TYR A 317 -23.74 9.71 -11.20
C TYR A 317 -22.42 9.64 -11.98
N VAL A 318 -22.04 8.43 -12.36
CA VAL A 318 -21.02 8.19 -13.37
C VAL A 318 -21.71 7.68 -14.61
N THR A 319 -21.44 8.30 -15.75
CA THR A 319 -21.88 7.80 -17.04
C THR A 319 -20.67 7.32 -17.83
N ASN A 320 -20.70 6.06 -18.23
CA ASN A 320 -19.71 5.50 -19.13
C ASN A 320 -20.13 5.81 -20.59
N ILE A 321 -19.34 6.62 -21.30
CA ILE A 321 -19.68 7.07 -22.64
C ILE A 321 -19.49 5.97 -23.70
N SER A 322 -18.67 4.95 -23.45
CA SER A 322 -18.44 3.85 -24.41
C SER A 322 -19.59 2.84 -24.46
N ASN A 323 -20.29 2.61 -23.34
CA ASN A 323 -21.43 1.69 -23.28
C ASN A 323 -22.78 2.38 -22.94
N GLY A 324 -22.76 3.66 -22.58
CA GLY A 324 -23.94 4.46 -22.27
C GLY A 324 -24.61 4.15 -20.93
N ARG A 325 -23.96 3.37 -20.05
CA ARG A 325 -24.49 3.05 -18.72
C ARG A 325 -24.24 4.20 -17.76
N THR A 326 -25.28 4.58 -17.04
CA THR A 326 -25.23 5.57 -15.97
C THR A 326 -25.54 4.89 -14.63
N GLN A 327 -24.69 5.11 -13.64
CA GLN A 327 -24.83 4.57 -12.30
C GLN A 327 -24.78 5.69 -11.27
N LYS A 328 -25.68 5.65 -10.28
CA LYS A 328 -25.61 6.52 -9.10
C LYS A 328 -24.47 6.05 -8.19
N VAL A 329 -23.61 6.97 -7.79
CA VAL A 329 -22.40 6.67 -7.01
C VAL A 329 -22.35 7.37 -5.65
N ILE A 330 -22.97 8.56 -5.53
CA ILE A 330 -23.10 9.27 -4.26
C ILE A 330 -24.54 9.75 -4.08
N GLU A 331 -25.09 9.50 -2.88
CA GLU A 331 -26.38 10.05 -2.48
C GLU A 331 -26.28 11.57 -2.28
N GLY A 332 -27.26 12.32 -2.76
CA GLY A 332 -27.27 13.75 -2.68
C GLY A 332 -27.61 14.23 -1.28
N ASP A 333 -26.97 15.31 -0.85
CA ASP A 333 -27.34 16.06 0.34
C ASP A 333 -27.76 17.46 -0.11
N GLY A 334 -28.87 17.98 0.42
CA GLY A 334 -29.29 19.35 0.17
C GLY A 334 -28.25 20.40 0.58
N ASN A 335 -27.28 20.00 1.41
CA ASN A 335 -26.19 20.85 1.87
C ASN A 335 -24.83 20.53 1.25
N VAL A 336 -24.68 19.51 0.41
CA VAL A 336 -23.38 19.17 -0.21
C VAL A 336 -23.58 18.77 -1.67
N CYS A 337 -22.78 19.33 -2.58
CA CYS A 337 -22.78 18.88 -3.96
C CYS A 337 -21.41 18.99 -4.63
N ILE A 338 -21.13 18.08 -5.57
CA ILE A 338 -19.87 18.09 -6.32
C ILE A 338 -19.89 19.23 -7.34
N THR A 339 -18.84 20.02 -7.38
CA THR A 339 -18.67 21.18 -8.29
C THR A 339 -17.77 20.84 -9.48
N SER A 340 -16.77 19.98 -9.26
CA SER A 340 -15.76 19.57 -10.24
C SER A 340 -15.11 18.26 -9.80
N CYS A 341 -14.66 17.45 -10.74
CA CYS A 341 -13.83 16.27 -10.47
C CYS A 341 -12.75 16.10 -11.53
N ALA A 342 -11.64 15.47 -11.15
CA ALA A 342 -10.54 15.08 -12.02
C ALA A 342 -9.90 13.78 -11.51
N PRO A 343 -9.33 12.94 -12.39
CA PRO A 343 -8.54 11.80 -11.97
C PRO A 343 -7.16 12.26 -11.49
N ILE A 344 -6.71 11.75 -10.34
CA ILE A 344 -5.30 11.86 -9.91
C ILE A 344 -4.49 10.78 -10.61
N ASP A 345 -5.01 9.55 -10.55
CA ASP A 345 -4.49 8.36 -11.22
C ASP A 345 -5.68 7.46 -11.65
N SER A 346 -5.38 6.26 -12.17
CA SER A 346 -6.40 5.30 -12.63
C SER A 346 -7.32 4.79 -11.51
N ASN A 347 -6.95 4.99 -10.24
CA ASN A 347 -7.64 4.49 -9.06
C ASN A 347 -8.23 5.59 -8.17
N VAL A 348 -7.73 6.82 -8.25
CA VAL A 348 -8.09 7.90 -7.33
C VAL A 348 -8.68 9.09 -8.08
N ILE A 349 -9.85 9.54 -7.60
CA ILE A 349 -10.57 10.70 -8.12
C ILE A 349 -10.57 11.79 -7.06
N VAL A 350 -10.22 13.01 -7.45
CA VAL A 350 -10.40 14.20 -6.61
C VAL A 350 -11.66 14.94 -7.03
N CYS A 351 -12.46 15.35 -6.05
CA CYS A 351 -13.63 16.18 -6.30
C CYS A 351 -13.68 17.39 -5.37
N GLY A 352 -13.98 18.54 -5.96
CA GLY A 352 -14.34 19.77 -5.27
C GLY A 352 -15.82 19.75 -4.94
N LYS A 353 -16.19 20.36 -3.83
CA LYS A 353 -17.56 20.39 -3.34
C LYS A 353 -18.00 21.81 -3.02
N TRP A 354 -19.32 21.99 -3.10
CA TRP A 354 -20.03 23.06 -2.45
C TRP A 354 -20.65 22.54 -1.16
N ARG A 355 -20.61 23.34 -0.09
CA ARG A 355 -21.28 23.01 1.16
C ARG A 355 -22.08 24.18 1.76
N ARG A 356 -23.31 23.95 2.19
CA ARG A 356 -24.13 24.97 2.86
C ARG A 356 -23.89 24.97 4.38
N GLY A 357 -23.84 26.16 4.99
CA GLY A 357 -23.91 26.31 6.44
C GLY A 357 -22.57 26.24 7.19
N PHE A 358 -21.44 26.48 6.54
CA PHE A 358 -20.14 26.56 7.21
C PHE A 358 -19.99 27.89 7.98
N THR A 359 -19.69 27.81 9.28
CA THR A 359 -19.49 28.99 10.16
C THR A 359 -18.09 29.06 10.77
N GLY A 360 -17.12 28.30 10.24
CA GLY A 360 -15.73 28.26 10.71
C GLY A 360 -14.74 28.83 9.70
N ASP A 361 -13.49 29.01 10.14
CA ASP A 361 -12.40 29.62 9.35
C ASP A 361 -11.74 28.65 8.33
N SER A 362 -12.25 27.41 8.23
CA SER A 362 -11.74 26.36 7.33
C SER A 362 -12.88 25.71 6.54
N LEU A 363 -12.62 25.36 5.27
CA LEU A 363 -13.51 24.57 4.42
C LEU A 363 -13.22 23.07 4.57
N ASP A 364 -13.50 22.51 5.75
CA ASP A 364 -13.25 21.09 5.99
C ASP A 364 -14.16 20.20 5.12
N GLY A 365 -13.55 19.23 4.43
CA GLY A 365 -14.26 18.28 3.57
C GLY A 365 -14.86 18.87 2.29
N CYS A 366 -14.39 20.05 1.85
CA CYS A 366 -14.78 20.63 0.56
C CYS A 366 -13.94 20.13 -0.62
N ILE A 367 -12.87 19.38 -0.33
CA ILE A 367 -12.10 18.59 -1.30
C ILE A 367 -12.09 17.16 -0.77
N THR A 368 -12.40 16.18 -1.61
CA THR A 368 -12.43 14.77 -1.21
C THR A 368 -11.79 13.90 -2.26
N LEU A 369 -10.98 12.96 -1.80
CA LEU A 369 -10.43 11.86 -2.58
C LEU A 369 -11.31 10.65 -2.45
N TYR A 370 -11.64 10.05 -3.59
CA TYR A 370 -12.42 8.82 -3.69
C TYR A 370 -11.63 7.74 -4.41
N ASP A 371 -11.85 6.49 -4.03
CA ASP A 371 -11.46 5.36 -4.87
C ASP A 371 -12.45 5.19 -6.04
N ARG A 372 -12.18 4.24 -6.93
CA ARG A 372 -13.06 3.93 -8.08
C ARG A 372 -14.43 3.37 -7.68
N GLN A 373 -14.58 2.91 -6.44
CA GLN A 373 -15.85 2.50 -5.86
C GLN A 373 -16.58 3.65 -5.16
N TRP A 374 -16.07 4.88 -5.30
CA TRP A 374 -16.62 6.10 -4.70
C TRP A 374 -16.64 6.08 -3.17
N LYS A 375 -15.77 5.26 -2.57
CA LYS A 375 -15.53 5.30 -1.13
C LYS A 375 -14.53 6.40 -0.81
N VAL A 376 -14.82 7.15 0.25
CA VAL A 376 -13.95 8.22 0.73
C VAL A 376 -12.60 7.64 1.16
N ILE A 377 -11.53 8.10 0.53
CA ILE A 377 -10.15 7.87 0.94
C ILE A 377 -9.74 8.92 1.96
N ARG A 378 -10.00 10.20 1.65
CA ARG A 378 -9.61 11.34 2.48
C ARG A 378 -10.41 12.58 2.16
N ASP A 379 -10.70 13.36 3.20
CA ASP A 379 -11.13 14.75 3.09
C ASP A 379 -9.96 15.70 3.31
N ILE A 380 -9.91 16.77 2.52
CA ILE A 380 -8.86 17.79 2.56
C ILE A 380 -9.50 19.15 2.85
N SER A 381 -8.85 19.91 3.72
CA SER A 381 -9.27 21.25 4.13
C SER A 381 -8.40 22.32 3.48
N ILE A 382 -9.02 23.44 3.13
CA ILE A 382 -8.33 24.66 2.72
C ILE A 382 -8.80 25.84 3.60
N PRO A 383 -7.94 26.86 3.82
CA PRO A 383 -8.33 28.08 4.53
C PRO A 383 -9.52 28.77 3.84
N THR A 384 -10.39 29.42 4.61
CA THR A 384 -11.49 30.20 4.06
C THR A 384 -11.48 31.66 4.48
N ASN A 385 -11.77 32.54 3.52
CA ASN A 385 -11.95 33.98 3.78
C ASN A 385 -13.22 34.53 3.10
N SER A 386 -14.13 33.65 2.66
CA SER A 386 -15.34 34.02 1.91
C SER A 386 -16.57 33.25 2.38
N CYS A 387 -17.74 33.89 2.25
CA CYS A 387 -19.04 33.29 2.52
C CYS A 387 -19.53 32.34 1.42
N TYR A 388 -18.79 32.18 0.31
CA TYR A 388 -19.12 31.26 -0.77
C TYR A 388 -18.33 29.96 -0.66
N TYR A 389 -19.02 28.86 -0.40
CA TYR A 389 -18.40 27.58 -0.08
C TYR A 389 -18.18 26.67 -1.29
N ASN A 390 -18.06 27.22 -2.51
CA ASN A 390 -17.77 26.41 -3.72
C ASN A 390 -16.26 26.27 -3.87
N VAL A 391 -15.74 25.04 -3.84
CA VAL A 391 -14.35 24.75 -4.18
C VAL A 391 -14.31 24.08 -5.54
N TYR A 392 -13.48 24.57 -6.45
CA TYR A 392 -13.19 23.92 -7.72
C TYR A 392 -11.81 23.29 -7.66
N VAL A 393 -11.68 22.10 -8.23
CA VAL A 393 -10.44 21.34 -8.25
C VAL A 393 -10.08 20.89 -9.65
N ASP A 394 -8.79 20.69 -9.85
CA ASP A 394 -8.23 19.96 -10.98
C ASP A 394 -6.87 19.37 -10.59
N VAL A 395 -6.27 18.55 -11.44
CA VAL A 395 -4.95 17.95 -11.22
C VAL A 395 -3.96 18.53 -12.23
N ASP A 396 -2.80 18.92 -11.73
CA ASP A 396 -1.71 19.43 -12.56
C ASP A 396 -0.80 18.30 -13.10
N ARG A 397 0.15 18.66 -13.95
CA ARG A 397 1.08 17.71 -14.59
C ARG A 397 1.97 16.93 -13.62
N ASP A 398 2.14 17.42 -12.39
CA ASP A 398 2.96 16.78 -11.35
C ASP A 398 2.10 15.87 -10.46
N GLY A 399 0.81 15.69 -10.78
CA GLY A 399 -0.15 14.95 -9.97
C GLY A 399 -0.61 15.70 -8.72
N MET A 400 -0.31 17.00 -8.60
CA MET A 400 -0.76 17.81 -7.47
C MET A 400 -2.20 18.29 -7.70
N ILE A 401 -2.96 18.38 -6.61
CA ILE A 401 -4.32 18.93 -6.66
C ILE A 401 -4.20 20.45 -6.66
N LEU A 402 -4.79 21.09 -7.66
CA LEU A 402 -5.06 22.52 -7.67
C LEU A 402 -6.47 22.74 -7.13
N ALA A 403 -6.61 23.59 -6.11
CA ALA A 403 -7.91 23.89 -5.51
C ALA A 403 -8.10 25.40 -5.34
N GLY A 404 -9.23 25.92 -5.79
CA GLY A 404 -9.59 27.32 -5.59
C GLY A 404 -11.02 27.48 -5.09
N GLN A 405 -11.21 28.42 -4.16
CA GLN A 405 -12.53 28.78 -3.66
C GLN A 405 -13.12 29.91 -4.52
N ARG A 406 -14.44 29.86 -4.75
CA ARG A 406 -15.15 30.96 -5.40
C ARG A 406 -15.01 32.27 -4.62
N ASP A 407 -14.85 33.36 -5.36
CA ASP A 407 -14.63 34.72 -4.87
C ASP A 407 -13.33 34.87 -4.05
N GLN A 408 -12.35 34.02 -4.32
CA GLN A 408 -11.00 34.09 -3.77
C GLN A 408 -9.95 34.18 -4.88
N SER A 409 -8.82 34.79 -4.55
CA SER A 409 -7.66 34.94 -5.46
C SER A 409 -6.64 33.81 -5.32
N ASN A 410 -6.73 33.02 -4.24
CA ASN A 410 -5.75 31.97 -3.95
C ASN A 410 -6.15 30.64 -4.60
N ILE A 411 -5.16 30.00 -5.19
CA ILE A 411 -5.20 28.62 -5.66
C ILE A 411 -4.18 27.83 -4.85
N TYR A 412 -4.65 26.83 -4.11
CA TYR A 412 -3.83 25.97 -3.29
C TYR A 412 -3.32 24.80 -4.12
N VAL A 413 -2.01 24.57 -4.05
CA VAL A 413 -1.38 23.35 -4.59
C VAL A 413 -1.24 22.38 -3.44
N ILE A 414 -1.82 21.20 -3.57
CA ILE A 414 -1.98 20.24 -2.47
C ILE A 414 -1.40 18.90 -2.89
N ASN A 415 -0.58 18.33 -2.01
CA ASN A 415 -0.07 16.97 -2.19
C ASN A 415 -1.19 15.95 -1.91
N PRO A 416 -1.60 15.11 -2.88
CA PRO A 416 -2.64 14.11 -2.65
C PRO A 416 -2.26 13.07 -1.59
N ALA A 417 -0.97 12.74 -1.45
CA ALA A 417 -0.49 11.67 -0.58
C ALA A 417 -0.71 11.96 0.92
N ASP A 418 -0.53 13.21 1.36
CA ASP A 418 -0.73 13.63 2.76
C ASP A 418 -1.80 14.72 2.95
N GLY A 419 -2.35 15.26 1.86
CA GLY A 419 -3.41 16.26 1.87
C GLY A 419 -2.93 17.66 2.27
N LYS A 420 -1.61 17.90 2.32
CA LYS A 420 -1.07 19.18 2.77
C LYS A 420 -0.93 20.16 1.61
N ILE A 421 -1.22 21.43 1.91
CA ILE A 421 -0.93 22.55 1.02
C ILE A 421 0.59 22.71 0.93
N VAL A 422 1.15 22.47 -0.25
CA VAL A 422 2.59 22.61 -0.53
C VAL A 422 2.94 23.99 -1.06
N ASN A 423 2.00 24.66 -1.72
CA ASN A 423 2.18 26.00 -2.27
C ASN A 423 0.83 26.73 -2.37
N THR A 424 0.87 28.07 -2.44
CA THR A 424 -0.31 28.91 -2.71
C THR A 424 0.02 29.88 -3.83
N ILE A 425 -0.75 29.83 -4.91
CA ILE A 425 -0.64 30.71 -6.07
C ILE A 425 -1.71 31.79 -5.91
N THR A 426 -1.32 33.06 -5.89
CA THR A 426 -2.26 34.18 -5.73
C THR A 426 -2.43 34.92 -7.05
N MET A 427 -3.66 34.92 -7.58
CA MET A 427 -4.03 35.68 -8.77
C MET A 427 -4.04 37.18 -8.48
N GLN A 428 -3.34 37.95 -9.32
CA GLN A 428 -3.25 39.40 -9.15
C GLN A 428 -4.53 40.11 -9.61
N GLY A 429 -5.20 40.82 -8.68
CA GLY A 429 -6.34 41.69 -8.99
C GLY A 429 -7.59 40.98 -9.52
N LYS A 430 -7.66 39.64 -9.44
CA LYS A 430 -8.77 38.82 -9.93
C LYS A 430 -9.21 37.82 -8.87
N VAL A 431 -10.46 37.40 -8.95
CA VAL A 431 -11.04 36.35 -8.11
C VAL A 431 -11.65 35.25 -8.97
N MET A 432 -11.66 34.03 -8.45
CA MET A 432 -12.22 32.87 -9.13
C MET A 432 -13.75 32.92 -9.08
N MET A 433 -14.41 32.87 -10.23
CA MET A 433 -15.87 32.81 -10.32
C MET A 433 -16.39 31.38 -10.56
N GLY A 434 -15.55 30.51 -11.13
CA GLY A 434 -15.94 29.16 -11.54
C GLY A 434 -14.76 28.20 -11.64
N GLY A 435 -14.80 27.33 -12.64
CA GLY A 435 -13.85 26.23 -12.80
C GLY A 435 -12.39 26.68 -12.94
N ILE A 436 -11.51 25.76 -12.56
CA ILE A 436 -10.05 25.81 -12.71
C ILE A 436 -9.64 24.66 -13.65
N GLN A 437 -8.70 24.90 -14.56
CA GLN A 437 -8.17 23.88 -15.46
C GLN A 437 -6.64 23.98 -15.54
N ALA A 438 -5.92 22.92 -15.21
CA ALA A 438 -4.46 22.86 -15.36
C ALA A 438 -4.08 22.55 -16.81
N LEU A 439 -2.99 23.16 -17.29
CA LEU A 439 -2.37 22.87 -18.57
C LEU A 439 -1.15 21.97 -18.36
N SER A 440 -0.78 21.17 -19.37
CA SER A 440 0.44 20.36 -19.38
C SER A 440 1.71 21.23 -19.33
N SER A 441 1.65 22.46 -19.82
CA SER A 441 2.69 23.48 -19.64
C SER A 441 2.97 23.82 -18.16
N GLY A 442 2.01 23.53 -17.26
CA GLY A 442 2.02 23.92 -15.85
C GLY A 442 1.28 25.24 -15.58
N ASP A 443 0.83 25.94 -16.62
CA ASP A 443 -0.04 27.10 -16.48
C ASP A 443 -1.48 26.67 -16.10
N ILE A 444 -2.31 27.62 -15.71
CA ILE A 444 -3.64 27.36 -15.17
C ILE A 444 -4.65 28.28 -15.85
N VAL A 445 -5.72 27.73 -16.40
CA VAL A 445 -6.87 28.48 -16.91
C VAL A 445 -7.91 28.62 -15.79
N VAL A 446 -8.33 29.84 -15.51
CA VAL A 446 -9.29 30.12 -14.43
C VAL A 446 -10.47 30.89 -14.97
N LYS A 447 -11.70 30.51 -14.61
CA LYS A 447 -12.88 31.33 -14.89
C LYS A 447 -12.97 32.48 -13.89
N THR A 448 -12.70 33.72 -14.33
CA THR A 448 -12.79 34.93 -13.49
C THR A 448 -14.03 35.78 -13.76
N CYS A 449 -14.69 35.62 -14.91
CA CYS A 449 -16.00 36.21 -15.18
C CYS A 449 -16.78 35.36 -16.20
N ASP A 450 -17.94 35.85 -16.66
CA ASP A 450 -18.81 35.11 -17.58
C ASP A 450 -18.28 35.00 -19.01
N LYS A 451 -17.27 35.80 -19.38
CA LYS A 451 -16.73 35.87 -20.75
C LYS A 451 -15.21 35.75 -20.85
N ALA A 452 -14.50 35.66 -19.72
CA ALA A 452 -13.04 35.69 -19.71
C ALA A 452 -12.45 34.57 -18.85
N PHE A 453 -11.43 33.94 -19.42
CA PHE A 453 -10.65 32.87 -18.81
C PHE A 453 -9.16 33.23 -18.89
N PRO A 454 -8.62 33.96 -17.90
CA PRO A 454 -7.18 34.20 -17.82
C PRO A 454 -6.40 32.90 -17.70
N VAL A 455 -5.27 32.87 -18.39
CA VAL A 455 -4.21 31.87 -18.26
C VAL A 455 -3.16 32.46 -17.34
N ILE A 456 -2.98 31.84 -16.18
CA ILE A 456 -2.03 32.28 -15.15
C ILE A 456 -0.88 31.29 -15.03
N SER A 457 0.30 31.81 -14.72
CA SER A 457 1.47 30.99 -14.43
C SER A 457 1.41 30.41 -13.00
N ARG A 458 2.34 29.50 -12.69
CA ARG A 458 2.53 29.01 -11.30
C ARG A 458 3.03 30.07 -10.32
N SER A 459 3.48 31.24 -10.80
CA SER A 459 3.78 32.40 -9.94
C SER A 459 2.55 33.29 -9.68
N GLY A 460 1.42 33.02 -10.34
CA GLY A 460 0.19 33.82 -10.24
C GLY A 460 0.14 35.01 -11.21
N GLU A 461 1.11 35.10 -12.13
CA GLU A 461 1.15 36.12 -13.17
C GLU A 461 0.21 35.76 -14.33
N GLU A 462 -0.53 36.75 -14.82
CA GLU A 462 -1.36 36.59 -16.01
C GLU A 462 -0.52 36.60 -17.28
N LYS A 463 -0.62 35.53 -18.06
CA LYS A 463 0.08 35.39 -19.34
C LYS A 463 -0.80 35.80 -20.53
N ALA A 464 -2.06 35.39 -20.51
CA ALA A 464 -3.02 35.67 -21.56
C ALA A 464 -4.45 35.71 -20.99
N VAL A 465 -5.39 36.25 -21.76
CA VAL A 465 -6.81 36.21 -21.43
C VAL A 465 -7.59 35.66 -22.61
N ILE A 466 -8.22 34.51 -22.42
CA ILE A 466 -9.12 33.93 -23.41
C ILE A 466 -10.50 34.59 -23.25
N HIS A 467 -10.93 35.39 -24.23
CA HIS A 467 -12.23 36.05 -24.20
C HIS A 467 -12.83 36.25 -25.61
N SER A 468 -14.15 36.38 -25.67
CA SER A 468 -14.89 36.77 -26.87
C SER A 468 -16.19 37.47 -26.47
N ASP A 469 -16.60 38.48 -27.22
CA ASP A 469 -17.82 39.23 -26.94
C ASP A 469 -19.09 38.39 -27.20
N GLU A 470 -19.01 37.43 -28.13
CA GLU A 470 -20.07 36.49 -28.50
C GLU A 470 -20.38 35.46 -27.39
N TRP A 471 -19.44 35.24 -26.46
CA TRP A 471 -19.58 34.19 -25.45
C TRP A 471 -20.50 34.62 -24.32
N CYS A 472 -21.77 34.24 -24.40
CA CYS A 472 -22.71 34.40 -23.28
C CYS A 472 -22.65 33.16 -22.36
N LYS A 473 -22.52 33.39 -21.05
CA LYS A 473 -22.54 32.34 -20.00
C LYS A 473 -21.56 31.19 -20.27
N SER A 474 -20.32 31.49 -20.65
CA SER A 474 -19.42 30.46 -21.15
C SER A 474 -18.72 29.63 -20.07
N TRP A 475 -18.23 28.46 -20.46
CA TRP A 475 -17.34 27.61 -19.67
C TRP A 475 -16.21 27.07 -20.54
N CYS A 476 -15.03 26.90 -19.97
CA CYS A 476 -13.89 26.31 -20.65
C CYS A 476 -13.56 24.93 -20.07
N ARG A 477 -13.02 24.08 -20.94
CA ARG A 477 -12.32 22.84 -20.61
C ARG A 477 -11.05 22.75 -21.43
N VAL A 478 -10.07 22.06 -20.88
CA VAL A 478 -8.75 21.91 -21.48
C VAL A 478 -8.57 20.48 -21.91
N ASP A 479 -8.06 20.30 -23.12
CA ASP A 479 -7.42 19.06 -23.52
C ASP A 479 -6.03 18.97 -22.92
N LYS A 480 -5.87 18.09 -21.94
CA LYS A 480 -4.63 17.96 -21.16
C LYS A 480 -3.43 17.50 -21.97
N LEU A 481 -3.64 16.88 -23.14
CA LEU A 481 -2.54 16.41 -23.99
C LEU A 481 -2.00 17.50 -24.90
N THR A 482 -2.84 18.46 -25.30
CA THR A 482 -2.49 19.46 -26.31
C THR A 482 -2.58 20.90 -25.83
N ASP A 483 -3.01 21.12 -24.59
CA ASP A 483 -3.31 22.44 -24.02
C ASP A 483 -4.35 23.23 -24.83
N THR A 484 -5.12 22.54 -25.68
CA THR A 484 -6.20 23.15 -26.46
C THR A 484 -7.38 23.46 -25.54
N VAL A 485 -7.89 24.68 -25.62
CA VAL A 485 -9.02 25.13 -24.81
C VAL A 485 -10.29 25.06 -25.64
N TYR A 486 -11.30 24.38 -25.11
CA TYR A 486 -12.64 24.34 -25.69
C TYR A 486 -13.58 25.19 -24.85
N THR A 487 -14.14 26.22 -25.47
CA THR A 487 -15.06 27.15 -24.80
C THR A 487 -16.48 26.89 -25.27
N THR A 488 -17.33 26.41 -24.37
CA THR A 488 -18.77 26.27 -24.60
C THR A 488 -19.48 27.54 -24.19
N TYR A 489 -20.40 28.04 -25.01
CA TYR A 489 -21.18 29.25 -24.75
C TYR A 489 -22.58 29.16 -25.35
N VAL A 490 -23.47 30.03 -24.86
CA VAL A 490 -24.80 30.21 -25.44
C VAL A 490 -24.72 31.30 -26.50
N ASP A 491 -25.12 30.97 -27.73
CA ASP A 491 -25.41 31.96 -28.75
C ASP A 491 -26.83 32.49 -28.53
N THR A 492 -26.93 33.71 -28.02
CA THR A 492 -28.21 34.34 -27.71
C THR A 492 -29.02 34.73 -28.93
N GLU A 493 -28.40 34.90 -30.10
CA GLU A 493 -29.11 35.25 -31.33
C GLU A 493 -29.82 34.03 -31.93
N ARG A 494 -29.15 32.87 -31.88
CA ARG A 494 -29.68 31.61 -32.42
C ARG A 494 -30.37 30.74 -31.37
N ASN A 495 -30.20 31.06 -30.09
CA ASN A 495 -30.66 30.26 -28.96
C ASN A 495 -30.15 28.81 -29.00
N ILE A 496 -28.86 28.64 -29.30
CA ILE A 496 -28.15 27.35 -29.35
C ILE A 496 -26.89 27.39 -28.48
N CYS A 497 -26.41 26.22 -28.09
CA CYS A 497 -25.08 26.07 -27.51
C CYS A 497 -24.05 25.85 -28.62
N ALA A 498 -22.91 26.52 -28.50
CA ALA A 498 -21.80 26.38 -29.43
C ALA A 498 -20.48 26.15 -28.67
N VAL A 499 -19.53 25.50 -29.34
CA VAL A 499 -18.18 25.28 -28.83
C VAL A 499 -17.17 25.92 -29.79
N ASP A 500 -16.27 26.73 -29.25
CA ASP A 500 -15.11 27.27 -29.98
C ASP A 500 -13.84 26.55 -29.52
N GLN A 501 -12.88 26.39 -30.44
CA GLN A 501 -11.53 25.91 -30.17
C GLN A 501 -10.58 27.11 -30.08
N VAL A 502 -9.81 27.19 -29.00
CA VAL A 502 -8.97 28.34 -28.65
C VAL A 502 -7.61 27.85 -28.17
N SER A 503 -6.55 28.54 -28.58
CA SER A 503 -5.21 28.30 -28.02
C SER A 503 -5.08 28.89 -26.61
N CYS A 504 -4.10 28.41 -25.85
CA CYS A 504 -3.77 28.94 -24.53
C CYS A 504 -3.34 30.43 -24.56
N ASP A 505 -2.91 30.92 -25.72
CA ASP A 505 -2.52 32.34 -25.91
C ASP A 505 -3.73 33.25 -26.18
N GLY A 506 -4.96 32.71 -26.18
CA GLY A 506 -6.19 33.49 -26.40
C GLY A 506 -6.61 33.62 -27.86
N ILE A 507 -5.97 32.90 -28.78
CA ILE A 507 -6.30 32.96 -30.21
C ILE A 507 -7.42 31.95 -30.51
N ILE A 508 -8.56 32.44 -31.00
CA ILE A 508 -9.66 31.58 -31.46
C ILE A 508 -9.23 30.92 -32.78
N GLU A 509 -8.95 29.62 -32.73
CA GLU A 509 -8.48 28.86 -33.89
C GLU A 509 -9.64 28.42 -34.80
N ALA A 510 -10.78 28.07 -34.21
CA ALA A 510 -11.98 27.70 -34.93
C ALA A 510 -13.23 28.05 -34.12
N LYS A 511 -14.21 28.68 -34.77
CA LYS A 511 -15.50 29.02 -34.17
C LYS A 511 -16.54 27.96 -34.47
N ARG A 512 -17.45 27.72 -33.52
CA ARG A 512 -18.66 26.88 -33.67
C ARG A 512 -18.34 25.51 -34.24
N ILE A 513 -17.29 24.88 -33.71
CA ILE A 513 -16.86 23.56 -34.13
C ILE A 513 -17.91 22.49 -33.81
N VAL A 514 -18.76 22.74 -32.81
CA VAL A 514 -19.92 21.94 -32.42
C VAL A 514 -21.06 22.91 -32.10
N GLU A 515 -22.26 22.61 -32.60
CA GLU A 515 -23.51 23.35 -32.31
C GLU A 515 -24.61 22.35 -31.93
N TYR A 516 -25.42 22.67 -30.91
CA TYR A 516 -26.57 21.87 -30.48
C TYR A 516 -27.63 22.72 -29.79
N GLU A 517 -28.88 22.28 -29.85
CA GLU A 517 -29.98 22.90 -29.11
C GLU A 517 -29.90 22.50 -27.63
N ASP A 518 -30.09 23.46 -26.72
CA ASP A 518 -30.17 23.18 -25.29
C ASP A 518 -31.62 22.80 -24.94
N SER A 519 -31.87 21.54 -24.61
CA SER A 519 -33.19 21.09 -24.19
C SER A 519 -33.50 21.46 -22.74
N CYS A 520 -32.48 21.81 -21.95
CA CYS A 520 -32.67 22.42 -20.64
C CYS A 520 -33.19 23.86 -20.79
N HIS A 521 -34.51 24.03 -20.74
CA HIS A 521 -35.21 25.34 -20.72
C HIS A 521 -34.82 26.30 -19.56
N LEU A 522 -33.85 25.92 -18.72
CA LEU A 522 -33.25 26.79 -17.71
C LEU A 522 -31.99 27.44 -18.29
N LEU A 523 -32.17 28.55 -19.00
CA LEU A 523 -31.13 29.44 -19.55
C LEU A 523 -30.05 29.87 -18.53
N TYR A 524 -30.18 29.56 -17.25
CA TYR A 524 -29.25 29.97 -16.20
C TYR A 524 -27.95 29.16 -16.16
N TYR A 525 -27.88 27.99 -16.79
CA TYR A 525 -26.76 27.07 -16.58
C TYR A 525 -26.43 26.19 -17.78
N ILE A 526 -25.36 26.54 -18.49
CA ILE A 526 -24.79 25.70 -19.55
C ILE A 526 -23.89 24.61 -18.98
N ASN A 527 -23.89 23.43 -19.63
CA ASN A 527 -22.91 22.39 -19.40
C ASN A 527 -21.63 22.68 -20.19
N SER A 528 -20.46 22.50 -19.57
CA SER A 528 -19.18 22.61 -20.27
C SER A 528 -18.95 21.38 -21.16
N CYS A 529 -18.59 21.55 -22.42
CA CYS A 529 -18.08 20.46 -23.25
C CYS A 529 -16.81 19.88 -22.63
N LEU A 530 -16.72 18.55 -22.48
CA LEU A 530 -15.53 17.86 -21.97
C LEU A 530 -14.68 17.34 -23.13
N ALA A 531 -13.35 17.50 -23.06
CA ALA A 531 -12.42 16.92 -24.01
C ALA A 531 -11.82 15.64 -23.42
N THR A 532 -12.14 14.50 -24.01
CA THR A 532 -11.57 13.20 -23.64
C THR A 532 -10.08 13.12 -24.02
N HIS A 533 -9.31 12.33 -23.30
CA HIS A 533 -7.87 12.16 -23.59
C HIS A 533 -7.65 11.48 -24.95
N SER A 534 -8.59 10.67 -25.44
CA SER A 534 -8.59 10.07 -26.77
C SER A 534 -9.02 11.00 -27.91
N GLY A 535 -9.36 12.26 -27.62
CA GLY A 535 -9.59 13.32 -28.61
C GLY A 535 -11.03 13.54 -29.03
N ASN A 536 -12.00 12.94 -28.35
CA ASN A 536 -13.41 13.21 -28.55
C ASN A 536 -13.90 14.39 -27.69
N LEU A 537 -14.91 15.10 -28.18
CA LEU A 537 -15.64 16.11 -27.43
C LEU A 537 -16.98 15.55 -26.95
N VAL A 538 -17.31 15.80 -25.67
CA VAL A 538 -18.58 15.36 -25.07
C VAL A 538 -19.38 16.58 -24.63
N ALA A 539 -20.53 16.78 -25.26
CA ALA A 539 -21.49 17.83 -24.91
C ALA A 539 -22.76 17.24 -24.25
N CYS A 540 -23.54 18.08 -23.58
CA CYS A 540 -24.78 17.68 -22.91
C CYS A 540 -25.86 18.74 -23.17
N ASP A 541 -26.96 18.35 -23.80
CA ASP A 541 -28.16 19.20 -23.99
C ASP A 541 -29.13 19.16 -22.80
N GLY A 542 -28.94 18.21 -21.88
CA GLY A 542 -29.82 17.96 -20.74
C GLY A 542 -30.54 16.62 -20.81
N ASP A 543 -30.78 16.09 -22.01
CA ASP A 543 -31.44 14.81 -22.25
C ASP A 543 -30.47 13.74 -22.78
N ASN A 544 -29.38 14.16 -23.42
CA ASN A 544 -28.41 13.32 -24.09
C ASN A 544 -26.98 13.83 -23.85
N PHE A 545 -26.04 12.89 -23.76
CA PHE A 545 -24.64 13.16 -24.00
C PHE A 545 -24.32 12.93 -25.48
N PHE A 546 -23.73 13.92 -26.13
CA PHE A 546 -23.28 13.86 -27.52
C PHE A 546 -21.77 13.69 -27.57
N VAL A 547 -21.30 12.64 -28.22
CA VAL A 547 -19.88 12.37 -28.44
C VAL A 547 -19.53 12.72 -29.88
N PHE A 548 -18.65 13.70 -30.04
CA PHE A 548 -18.15 14.16 -31.31
C PHE A 548 -16.72 13.68 -31.53
N GLU A 549 -16.45 13.17 -32.72
CA GLU A 549 -15.13 12.75 -33.16
C GLU A 549 -14.63 13.70 -34.26
N LYS A 550 -13.32 13.93 -34.26
CA LYS A 550 -12.65 14.79 -35.22
C LYS A 550 -12.34 14.02 -36.50
N SER A 551 -12.80 14.52 -37.64
CA SER A 551 -12.62 13.88 -38.95
C SER A 551 -11.76 14.73 -39.87
N PHE A 552 -10.70 14.16 -40.46
CA PHE A 552 -9.82 14.91 -41.37
C PHE A 552 -10.52 15.29 -42.67
N ILE A 553 -10.66 16.59 -42.94
CA ILE A 553 -11.29 17.12 -44.17
C ILE A 553 -10.37 18.12 -44.86
N VAL A 554 -10.23 17.99 -46.18
CA VAL A 554 -9.51 18.89 -47.09
C VAL A 554 -10.26 19.12 -48.39
#